data_AF-A0A084WRL2-F1
#
_entry.id   AF-A0A084WRL2-F1
#
_cell.length_a   1.000
_cell.length_b   1.000
_cell.length_c   1.000
_cell.angle_alpha   90.00
_cell.angle_beta   90.00
_cell.angle_gamma   90.00
#
_symmetry.space_group_name_H-M   'P 1'
#
loop_
_entity.id
_entity.type
_entity.pdbx_description
1 polymer ?
#
loop_
_entity_poly.entity_id
_entity_poly.type
_entity_poly.pdbx_seq_one_letter_code
_entity_poly.pdbx_strand_id
1 'polypeptide(L)' 'MQWTEGDRYIHYLVCNFSANVIEGQPVYTAAASGGMGCTTKDTTYESLCLT' A
#
# COMPACT_ATOMS: atom_id res chain seq x y z
N MET A 1 -19.68 -0.31 3.11
CA MET A 1 -21.06 -0.49 2.58
C MET A 1 -21.62 -1.75 3.23
N GLN A 2 -22.84 -1.69 3.77
CA GLN A 2 -23.53 -2.84 4.36
C GLN A 2 -24.64 -3.25 3.40
N TRP A 3 -24.65 -4.52 2.98
CA TRP A 3 -25.75 -5.10 2.21
C TRP A 3 -26.25 -6.35 2.94
N THR A 4 -27.55 -6.60 2.84
CA THR A 4 -28.20 -7.81 3.36
C THR A 4 -28.33 -8.86 2.27
N GLU A 5 -27.68 -10.02 2.45
CA GLU A 5 -27.88 -11.21 1.63
C GLU A 5 -28.72 -12.20 2.43
N GLY A 6 -30.03 -12.24 2.16
CA GLY A 6 -30.99 -12.95 3.03
C GLY A 6 -31.02 -12.33 4.45
N ASP A 7 -30.97 -13.17 5.49
CA ASP A 7 -31.01 -12.75 6.90
C ASP A 7 -29.61 -12.41 7.49
N ARG A 8 -28.58 -12.29 6.65
CA ARG A 8 -27.20 -12.01 7.11
C ARG A 8 -26.77 -10.60 6.72
N TYR A 9 -26.21 -9.88 7.70
CA TYR A 9 -25.52 -8.63 7.46
C TYR A 9 -24.11 -8.92 6.95
N ILE A 10 -23.80 -8.43 5.76
CA ILE A 10 -22.47 -8.55 5.19
C ILE A 10 -21.77 -7.19 5.22
N HIS A 11 -20.56 -7.19 5.76
CA HIS A 11 -19.70 -6.01 5.85
C HIS A 11 -18.64 -6.04 4.76
N TYR A 12 -18.57 -4.97 3.96
CA TYR A 12 -17.54 -4.78 2.95
C TYR A 12 -16.53 -3.73 3.39
N LEU A 13 -15.27 -4.16 3.54
CA LEU A 13 -14.12 -3.29 3.73
C LEU A 13 -13.41 -3.09 2.39
N VAL A 14 -13.22 -1.83 2.00
CA VAL A 14 -12.52 -1.45 0.78
C VAL A 14 -11.44 -0.43 1.15
N CYS A 15 -10.20 -0.69 0.74
CA CYS A 15 -9.08 0.24 0.89
C CYS A 15 -8.71 0.78 -0.48
N ASN A 16 -8.81 2.10 -0.65
CA ASN A 16 -8.34 2.79 -1.83
C ASN A 16 -6.91 3.28 -1.59
N PHE A 17 -6.04 3.11 -2.58
CA PHE A 17 -4.64 3.52 -2.54
C PHE A 17 -4.40 4.66 -3.53
N SER A 18 -3.39 5.48 -3.29
CA SER A 18 -3.02 6.59 -4.18
C SER A 18 -2.31 6.15 -5.46
N ALA A 19 -1.89 4.89 -5.55
CA ALA A 19 -1.20 4.31 -6.68
C ALA A 19 -1.77 2.92 -7.02
N ASN A 20 -1.63 2.55 -8.29
CA ASN A 20 -2.03 1.23 -8.80
C ASN A 20 -0.79 0.41 -9.16
N VAL A 21 -0.89 -0.90 -9.01
CA VAL A 21 0.10 -1.83 -9.58
C VAL A 21 -0.16 -1.94 -11.08
N ILE A 22 0.88 -1.81 -11.88
CA ILE A 22 0.82 -1.94 -13.34
C ILE A 22 1.29 -3.34 -13.72
N GLU A 23 0.49 -4.07 -14.51
CA GLU A 23 0.84 -5.41 -14.98
C GLU A 23 2.16 -5.41 -15.77
N GLY A 24 3.03 -6.38 -15.46
CA GLY A 24 4.36 -6.49 -16.09
C GLY A 24 5.41 -5.49 -15.59
N GLN A 25 5.06 -4.59 -14.66
CA GLN A 25 6.02 -3.67 -14.03
C GLN A 25 6.37 -4.12 -12.60
N PRO A 26 7.60 -3.84 -12.13
CA PRO A 26 7.96 -4.11 -10.75
C PRO A 26 7.15 -3.22 -9.80
N VAL A 27 6.70 -3.79 -8.67
CA VAL A 27 5.93 -3.07 -7.64
C VAL A 27 6.77 -2.00 -6.94
N TYR A 28 8.09 -2.22 -6.84
CA TYR A 28 9.04 -1.28 -6.27
C TYR A 28 10.39 -1.41 -6.98
N THR A 29 11.20 -0.35 -6.94
CA THR A 29 12.57 -0.38 -7.45
C THR A 29 13.46 -1.14 -6.48
N ALA A 30 14.16 -2.17 -6.98
CA ALA A 30 15.13 -2.91 -6.19
C ALA A 30 16.36 -2.05 -5.85
N ALA A 31 16.84 -2.17 -4.62
CA ALA A 31 18.07 -1.52 -4.14
C ALA A 31 18.77 -2.41 -3.11
N ALA A 32 20.04 -2.11 -2.81
CA ALA A 32 20.82 -2.89 -1.84
C ALA A 32 20.29 -2.79 -0.39
N SER A 33 19.56 -1.71 -0.06
CA SER A 33 18.91 -1.53 1.25
C SER A 33 17.62 -0.73 1.13
N GLY A 34 16.70 -0.92 2.08
CA GLY A 34 15.45 -0.16 2.19
C GLY A 34 15.69 1.36 2.20
N GLY A 35 14.82 2.09 1.51
CA GLY A 35 14.84 3.55 1.44
C GLY A 35 16.06 4.18 0.78
N MET A 36 16.88 3.42 0.03
CA MET A 36 18.08 3.95 -0.63
C MET A 36 17.76 4.99 -1.72
N GLY A 37 16.58 4.92 -2.32
CA GLY A 37 16.12 5.89 -3.32
C GLY A 37 15.49 7.16 -2.72
N CYS A 38 15.41 7.29 -1.40
CA CYS A 38 14.75 8.43 -0.76
C CYS A 38 15.71 9.62 -0.62
N THR A 39 15.20 10.85 -0.75
CA THR A 39 15.95 12.06 -0.35
C THR A 39 16.10 12.11 1.17
N THR A 40 15.04 11.74 1.89
CA THR A 40 15.00 11.68 3.36
C THR A 40 14.30 10.39 3.79
N LYS A 41 14.89 9.68 4.76
CA LYS A 41 14.31 8.45 5.33
C LYS A 41 13.43 8.79 6.53
N ASP A 42 12.40 7.98 6.72
CA ASP A 42 11.60 8.02 7.94
C ASP A 42 12.42 7.52 9.14
N THR A 43 12.32 8.18 10.29
CA THR A 43 13.10 7.85 11.50
C THR A 43 12.47 6.76 12.35
N THR A 44 11.18 6.48 12.17
CA THR A 44 10.45 5.39 12.83
C THR A 44 10.50 4.12 11.98
N TYR A 45 10.42 4.29 10.67
CA TYR A 45 10.44 3.21 9.68
C TYR A 45 11.62 3.40 8.71
N GLU A 46 12.83 3.08 9.16
CA GLU A 46 14.11 3.40 8.49
C GLU A 46 14.29 2.84 7.06
N SER A 47 13.41 1.92 6.65
CA SER A 47 13.35 1.38 5.28
C SER A 47 12.39 2.11 4.35
N LEU A 48 11.66 3.11 4.84
CA LEU A 48 10.69 3.91 4.10
C LEU A 48 11.19 5.34 3.86
N CYS A 49 10.69 5.95 2.78
CA CYS A 49 10.89 7.37 2.56
C CYS A 49 9.97 8.18 3.47
N LEU A 50 10.47 9.31 3.99
CA LEU A 50 9.62 10.31 4.62
C LEU A 50 8.77 10.96 3.52
N THR A 51 7.44 10.91 3.68
CA THR A 51 6.47 11.51 2.75
C THR A 51 6.33 13.01 2.95
#